data_AF-A0A552AV54-F1
#
_entry.id   AF-A0A552AV54-F1
#
_cell.length_a   1.000
_cell.length_b   1.000
_cell.length_c   1.000
_cell.angle_alpha   90.00
_cell.angle_beta   90.00
_cell.angle_gamma   90.00
#
_symmetry.space_group_name_H-M   'P 1'
#
loop_
_entity.id
_entity.type
_entity.pdbx_description
1 polymer ?
#
loop_
_entity_poly.entity_id
_entity_poly.type
_entity_poly.pdbx_seq_one_letter_code
_entity_poly.pdbx_strand_id
1 'polypeptide(L)'
;MAKTLLEQLREFTVVVADTGDIQAIEAFTPQDTTTNPSLITAAAQMPQYQPIVDQTLQAARKELGKQATPEDVAKLAFDRLAIGFGLQILQIVPGRVSTEVDARLSYDTQATIDKARYLISQYEQAGISRERVLIKIASTWEGIKAAEVLEKEGIHCNLTLLFGFHQAIACAEAGVTLISPFVGRILDWYKKETGKDYVGAEDPGVQSVTQIYNYYKKFGYKTEVMGASFRNIGEICELAGCDLLTISPKLLEQLQGTEADLPRKLDPDQAATLDIVKIDLDQATFEKMHAEDAMASEKLTEGIQGFTKALELLEQLLIQRLTQLEGQSTLEHAAEDIFRVYDHDGDGFITREEWAGTDAVFDAIDINHDGKISPDEIAVGLGAAFRLVEA
;
A
#
# COMPACT_ATOMS: atom_id res chain seq x y z
N MET A 1 -8.47 6.75 35.18
CA MET A 1 -9.48 6.76 34.11
C MET A 1 -9.63 5.33 33.63
N ALA A 2 -10.82 4.92 33.14
CA ALA A 2 -10.96 3.61 32.53
C ALA A 2 -10.05 3.56 31.29
N LYS A 3 -9.38 2.44 31.04
CA LYS A 3 -8.56 2.29 29.83
C LYS A 3 -9.48 2.14 28.63
N THR A 4 -9.09 2.73 27.51
CA THR A 4 -9.76 2.52 26.22
C THR A 4 -9.54 1.09 25.72
N LEU A 5 -10.35 0.63 24.77
CA LEU A 5 -10.15 -0.67 24.14
C LEU A 5 -8.78 -0.75 23.44
N LEU A 6 -8.32 0.33 22.81
CA LEU A 6 -7.02 0.37 22.15
C LEU A 6 -5.86 0.22 23.14
N GLU A 7 -5.94 0.87 24.30
CA GLU A 7 -4.92 0.76 25.36
C GLU A 7 -4.84 -0.67 25.91
N GLN A 8 -5.98 -1.32 26.14
CA GLN A 8 -6.03 -2.71 26.61
C GLN A 8 -5.54 -3.70 25.54
N LEU A 9 -5.91 -3.49 24.28
CA LEU A 9 -5.50 -4.36 23.16
C LEU A 9 -3.97 -4.43 23.04
N ARG A 10 -3.28 -3.31 23.24
CA ARG A 10 -1.81 -3.20 23.21
C ARG A 10 -1.11 -3.98 24.32
N GLU A 11 -1.82 -4.47 25.35
CA GLU A 11 -1.22 -5.25 26.43
C GLU A 11 -0.89 -6.69 26.02
N PHE A 12 -1.56 -7.22 24.99
CA PHE A 12 -1.39 -8.62 24.57
C PHE A 12 -1.28 -8.80 23.04
N THR A 13 -1.55 -7.77 22.24
CA THR A 13 -1.47 -7.82 20.77
C THR A 13 -0.67 -6.63 20.24
N VAL A 14 0.23 -6.89 19.28
CA VAL A 14 0.92 -5.81 18.57
C VAL A 14 -0.05 -5.15 17.58
N VAL A 15 -0.33 -3.87 17.79
CA VAL A 15 -1.22 -3.11 16.91
C VAL A 15 -0.43 -2.54 15.72
N VAL A 16 -0.93 -2.82 14.52
CA VAL A 16 -0.37 -2.42 13.23
C VAL A 16 -1.38 -1.50 12.52
N ALA A 17 -0.92 -0.45 11.83
CA ALA A 17 -1.81 0.38 11.03
C ALA A 17 -1.93 -0.17 9.59
N ASP A 18 -3.17 -0.26 9.10
CA ASP A 18 -3.49 -0.67 7.72
C ASP A 18 -3.79 0.58 6.87
N THR A 19 -2.73 1.29 6.45
CA THR A 19 -2.87 2.52 5.67
C THR A 19 -1.58 2.88 4.92
N GLY A 20 -1.74 3.53 3.77
CA GLY A 20 -0.65 4.25 3.07
C GLY A 20 -0.58 5.74 3.43
N ASP A 21 -1.52 6.21 4.26
CA ASP A 21 -1.59 7.60 4.73
C ASP A 21 -0.61 7.85 5.88
N ILE A 22 0.49 8.51 5.56
CA ILE A 22 1.59 8.83 6.49
C ILE A 22 1.09 9.63 7.69
N GLN A 23 0.18 10.58 7.52
CA GLN A 23 -0.38 11.38 8.62
C GLN A 23 -1.14 10.51 9.62
N ALA A 24 -1.90 9.52 9.14
CA ALA A 24 -2.58 8.58 10.03
C ALA A 24 -1.56 7.72 10.81
N ILE A 25 -0.46 7.33 10.19
CA ILE A 25 0.62 6.58 10.84
C ILE A 25 1.27 7.42 11.96
N GLU A 26 1.54 8.70 11.70
CA GLU A 26 2.04 9.64 12.71
C GLU A 26 1.06 9.81 13.88
N ALA A 27 -0.24 9.87 13.61
CA ALA A 27 -1.26 10.05 14.63
C ALA A 27 -1.39 8.86 15.60
N PHE A 28 -1.31 7.62 15.08
CA PHE A 28 -1.51 6.40 15.89
C PHE A 28 -0.21 5.76 16.41
N THR A 29 0.95 6.17 15.87
CA THR A 29 2.29 5.67 16.18
C THR A 29 2.34 4.13 16.31
N PRO A 30 1.95 3.39 15.27
CA PRO A 30 1.91 1.92 15.33
C PRO A 30 3.33 1.34 15.36
N GLN A 31 3.46 0.08 15.82
CA GLN A 31 4.74 -0.62 15.82
C GLN A 31 5.21 -0.93 14.40
N ASP A 32 4.31 -1.53 13.61
CA ASP A 32 4.52 -1.89 12.21
C ASP A 32 3.46 -1.17 11.35
N THR A 33 3.62 -1.20 10.02
CA THR A 33 2.59 -0.75 9.06
C THR A 33 2.50 -1.71 7.89
N THR A 34 1.31 -1.84 7.32
CA THR A 34 1.09 -2.61 6.10
C THR A 34 0.64 -1.70 4.96
N THR A 35 1.30 -1.83 3.80
CA THR A 35 0.82 -1.26 2.54
C THR A 35 0.32 -2.37 1.62
N ASN A 36 -0.44 -2.00 0.60
CA ASN A 36 -0.87 -2.86 -0.50
C ASN A 36 -1.13 -1.97 -1.73
N PRO A 37 -1.31 -2.53 -2.94
CA PRO A 37 -1.53 -1.76 -4.14
C PRO A 37 -2.66 -0.74 -4.00
N SER A 38 -3.82 -1.14 -3.46
CA SER A 38 -4.96 -0.23 -3.29
C SER A 38 -4.66 0.94 -2.35
N LEU A 39 -3.93 0.71 -1.25
CA LEU A 39 -3.55 1.75 -0.29
C LEU A 39 -2.54 2.74 -0.90
N ILE A 40 -1.55 2.24 -1.65
CA ILE A 40 -0.58 3.10 -2.35
C ILE A 40 -1.29 3.89 -3.45
N THR A 41 -2.17 3.27 -4.24
CA THR A 41 -2.96 3.98 -5.25
C THR A 41 -3.82 5.08 -4.65
N ALA A 42 -4.45 4.85 -3.49
CA ALA A 42 -5.22 5.86 -2.79
C ALA A 42 -4.33 7.01 -2.26
N ALA A 43 -3.21 6.67 -1.62
CA ALA A 43 -2.27 7.66 -1.08
C ALA A 43 -1.63 8.51 -2.20
N ALA A 44 -1.26 7.88 -3.32
CA ALA A 44 -0.66 8.56 -4.47
C ALA A 44 -1.59 9.59 -5.15
N GLN A 45 -2.90 9.57 -4.86
CA GLN A 45 -3.86 10.57 -5.35
C GLN A 45 -4.01 11.75 -4.39
N MET A 46 -3.50 11.65 -3.16
CA MET A 46 -3.66 12.71 -2.17
C MET A 46 -2.70 13.88 -2.47
N PRO A 47 -3.16 15.15 -2.40
CA PRO A 47 -2.33 16.31 -2.70
C PRO A 47 -1.03 16.37 -1.90
N GLN A 48 -1.08 16.04 -0.61
CA GLN A 48 0.08 16.07 0.29
C GLN A 48 1.17 15.04 -0.07
N TYR A 49 0.84 14.00 -0.86
CA TYR A 49 1.79 12.97 -1.27
C TYR A 49 2.23 13.09 -2.74
N GLN A 50 1.72 14.09 -3.48
CA GLN A 50 2.21 14.39 -4.83
C GLN A 50 3.73 14.62 -4.91
N PRO A 51 4.40 15.26 -3.93
CA PRO A 51 5.85 15.39 -3.98
C PRO A 51 6.59 14.04 -4.05
N ILE A 52 6.10 13.00 -3.38
CA ILE A 52 6.67 11.65 -3.44
C ILE A 52 6.48 11.06 -4.85
N VAL A 53 5.28 11.21 -5.41
CA VAL A 53 4.94 10.74 -6.76
C VAL A 53 5.81 11.43 -7.81
N ASP A 54 5.90 12.75 -7.77
CA ASP A 54 6.63 13.56 -8.73
C ASP A 54 8.13 13.26 -8.70
N GLN A 55 8.72 13.19 -7.50
CA GLN A 55 10.13 12.81 -7.34
C GLN A 55 10.42 11.41 -7.88
N THR A 56 9.50 10.47 -7.64
CA THR A 56 9.63 9.09 -8.14
C THR A 56 9.58 9.03 -9.66
N LEU A 57 8.63 9.74 -10.29
CA LEU A 57 8.50 9.83 -11.74
C LEU A 57 9.72 10.50 -12.38
N GLN A 58 10.19 11.62 -11.81
CA GLN A 58 11.38 12.33 -12.29
C GLN A 58 12.65 11.47 -12.20
N ALA A 59 12.82 10.72 -11.10
CA ALA A 59 13.94 9.80 -10.94
C ALA A 59 13.90 8.67 -11.97
N ALA A 60 12.72 8.06 -12.19
CA ALA A 60 12.53 7.04 -13.22
C ALA A 60 12.79 7.58 -14.63
N ARG A 61 12.29 8.79 -14.95
CA ARG A 61 12.52 9.45 -16.24
C ARG A 61 14.00 9.74 -16.47
N LYS A 62 14.72 10.19 -15.44
CA LYS A 62 16.16 10.49 -15.52
C LYS A 62 16.98 9.24 -15.83
N GLU A 63 16.61 8.11 -15.25
CA GLU A 63 17.31 6.84 -15.43
C GLU A 63 17.08 6.22 -16.81
N LEU A 64 15.83 6.17 -17.25
CA LEU A 64 15.47 5.61 -18.55
C LEU A 64 15.83 6.56 -19.71
N GLY A 65 16.00 7.85 -19.40
CA GLY A 65 16.35 8.88 -20.37
C GLY A 65 15.15 9.44 -21.13
N LYS A 66 15.40 10.52 -21.89
CA LYS A 66 14.36 11.30 -22.58
C LYS A 66 13.63 10.53 -23.70
N GLN A 67 14.20 9.43 -24.18
CA GLN A 67 13.63 8.62 -25.27
C GLN A 67 12.70 7.50 -24.78
N ALA A 68 12.66 7.25 -23.47
CA ALA A 68 11.77 6.25 -22.90
C ALA A 68 10.31 6.66 -23.08
N THR A 69 9.43 5.68 -23.28
CA THR A 69 8.00 5.97 -23.36
C THR A 69 7.46 6.37 -21.98
N PRO A 70 6.40 7.20 -21.89
CA PRO A 70 5.73 7.47 -20.61
C PRO A 70 5.33 6.19 -19.87
N GLU A 71 4.95 5.14 -20.61
CA GLU A 71 4.61 3.83 -20.08
C GLU A 71 5.81 3.14 -19.40
N ASP A 72 6.98 3.14 -20.02
CA ASP A 72 8.20 2.56 -19.43
C ASP A 72 8.59 3.30 -18.14
N VAL A 73 8.48 4.63 -18.14
CA VAL A 73 8.73 5.45 -16.96
C VAL A 73 7.73 5.18 -15.86
N ALA A 74 6.44 5.13 -16.18
CA ALA A 74 5.39 4.82 -15.21
C ALA A 74 5.57 3.43 -14.60
N LYS A 75 5.98 2.44 -15.40
CA LYS A 75 6.26 1.07 -14.94
C LYS A 75 7.42 1.03 -13.95
N LEU A 76 8.53 1.72 -14.23
CA LEU A 76 9.65 1.81 -13.28
C LEU A 76 9.29 2.64 -12.04
N ALA A 77 8.59 3.75 -12.23
CA ALA A 77 8.13 4.62 -11.15
C ALA A 77 7.15 3.89 -10.23
N PHE A 78 6.30 3.02 -10.77
CA PHE A 78 5.36 2.21 -10.00
C PHE A 78 6.09 1.37 -8.93
N ASP A 79 7.10 0.59 -9.32
CA ASP A 79 7.88 -0.21 -8.37
C ASP A 79 8.53 0.68 -7.29
N ARG A 80 9.08 1.83 -7.71
CA ARG A 80 9.75 2.79 -6.84
C ARG A 80 8.79 3.56 -5.94
N LEU A 81 7.53 3.69 -6.32
CA LEU A 81 6.56 4.43 -5.52
C LEU A 81 6.24 3.66 -4.24
N ALA A 82 6.04 2.35 -4.33
CA ALA A 82 5.85 1.50 -3.17
C ALA A 82 7.04 1.60 -2.20
N ILE A 83 8.26 1.61 -2.73
CA ILE A 83 9.50 1.82 -1.95
C ILE A 83 9.53 3.23 -1.36
N GLY A 84 9.22 4.27 -2.14
CA GLY A 84 9.22 5.66 -1.70
C GLY A 84 8.29 5.90 -0.51
N PHE A 85 7.07 5.38 -0.57
CA PHE A 85 6.15 5.39 0.57
C PHE A 85 6.71 4.58 1.75
N GLY A 86 7.21 3.37 1.52
CA GLY A 86 7.78 2.56 2.58
C GLY A 86 8.96 3.22 3.29
N LEU A 87 9.83 3.93 2.56
CA LEU A 87 10.93 4.70 3.13
C LEU A 87 10.42 5.83 4.05
N GLN A 88 9.38 6.56 3.64
CA GLN A 88 8.78 7.58 4.50
C GLN A 88 8.14 6.97 5.75
N ILE A 89 7.41 5.86 5.59
CA ILE A 89 6.78 5.13 6.69
C ILE A 89 7.84 4.67 7.71
N LEU A 90 8.97 4.12 7.24
CA LEU A 90 10.04 3.63 8.11
C LEU A 90 10.78 4.71 8.90
N GLN A 91 10.66 5.98 8.52
CA GLN A 91 11.15 7.10 9.35
C GLN A 91 10.29 7.32 10.60
N ILE A 92 9.03 6.87 10.56
CA ILE A 92 8.04 7.08 11.62
C ILE A 92 7.86 5.82 12.47
N VAL A 93 7.69 4.66 11.82
CA VAL A 93 7.45 3.40 12.52
C VAL A 93 8.76 2.79 13.04
N PRO A 94 8.81 2.27 14.27
CA PRO A 94 10.02 1.65 14.82
C PRO A 94 10.23 0.21 14.33
N GLY A 95 9.17 -0.47 13.89
CA GLY A 95 9.19 -1.84 13.41
C GLY A 95 9.21 -1.93 11.89
N ARG A 96 8.33 -2.75 11.33
CA ARG A 96 8.41 -3.20 9.93
C ARG A 96 7.41 -2.50 9.03
N VAL A 97 7.74 -2.39 7.74
CA VAL A 97 6.77 -2.06 6.68
C VAL A 97 6.55 -3.26 5.78
N SER A 98 5.29 -3.62 5.53
CA SER A 98 4.97 -4.60 4.48
C SER A 98 4.87 -3.91 3.12
N THR A 99 5.64 -4.39 2.13
CA THR A 99 5.62 -3.93 0.73
C THR A 99 5.19 -5.08 -0.17
N GLU A 100 4.12 -4.89 -0.94
CA GLU A 100 3.51 -5.96 -1.73
C GLU A 100 4.15 -6.11 -3.11
N VAL A 101 4.38 -7.36 -3.52
CA VAL A 101 4.78 -7.68 -4.90
C VAL A 101 3.62 -7.41 -5.86
N ASP A 102 3.94 -7.23 -7.14
CA ASP A 102 2.94 -7.10 -8.19
C ASP A 102 2.02 -8.33 -8.22
N ALA A 103 0.72 -8.12 -8.00
CA ALA A 103 -0.27 -9.18 -7.92
C ALA A 103 -0.41 -9.99 -9.24
N ARG A 104 0.02 -9.45 -10.38
CA ARG A 104 0.08 -10.17 -11.66
C ARG A 104 1.06 -11.35 -11.64
N LEU A 105 1.98 -11.36 -10.68
CA LEU A 105 2.98 -12.42 -10.49
C LEU A 105 2.50 -13.54 -9.56
N SER A 106 1.28 -13.46 -9.01
CA SER A 106 0.80 -14.37 -7.95
C SER A 106 0.83 -15.86 -8.31
N TYR A 107 0.90 -16.21 -9.60
CA TYR A 107 0.96 -17.60 -10.08
C TYR A 107 2.30 -17.93 -10.78
N ASP A 108 3.33 -17.10 -10.57
CA ASP A 108 4.69 -17.33 -11.06
C ASP A 108 5.68 -17.23 -9.89
N THR A 109 6.13 -18.39 -9.42
CA THR A 109 7.06 -18.52 -8.31
C THR A 109 8.36 -17.76 -8.57
N GLN A 110 8.95 -17.92 -9.77
CA GLN A 110 10.27 -17.36 -10.05
C GLN A 110 10.19 -15.84 -10.22
N ALA A 111 9.19 -15.35 -10.94
CA ALA A 111 8.99 -13.91 -11.09
C ALA A 111 8.68 -13.23 -9.75
N THR A 112 7.95 -13.90 -8.85
CA THR A 112 7.71 -13.42 -7.49
C THR A 112 9.01 -13.31 -6.69
N ILE A 113 9.87 -14.33 -6.73
CA ILE A 113 11.18 -14.32 -6.07
C ILE A 113 12.06 -13.17 -6.60
N ASP A 114 12.13 -13.02 -7.92
CA ASP A 114 12.98 -12.00 -8.54
C ASP A 114 12.49 -10.58 -8.21
N LYS A 115 11.17 -10.37 -8.20
CA LYS A 115 10.58 -9.10 -7.77
C LYS A 115 10.84 -8.82 -6.28
N ALA A 116 10.69 -9.81 -5.41
CA ALA A 116 10.95 -9.67 -3.98
C ALA A 116 12.41 -9.26 -3.70
N ARG A 117 13.37 -9.95 -4.33
CA ARG A 117 14.80 -9.61 -4.23
C ARG A 117 15.09 -8.21 -4.76
N TYR A 118 14.47 -7.83 -5.87
CA TYR A 118 14.57 -6.47 -6.39
C TYR A 118 14.10 -5.44 -5.34
N LEU A 119 12.90 -5.60 -4.79
CA LEU A 119 12.36 -4.67 -3.78
C LEU A 119 13.28 -4.53 -2.56
N ILE A 120 13.76 -5.66 -2.01
CA ILE A 120 14.74 -5.64 -0.91
C ILE A 120 16.02 -4.90 -1.30
N SER A 121 16.56 -5.15 -2.50
CA SER A 121 17.78 -4.47 -2.94
C SER A 121 17.63 -2.95 -3.00
N GLN A 122 16.42 -2.44 -3.31
CA GLN A 122 16.16 -1.00 -3.36
C GLN A 122 16.08 -0.40 -1.95
N TYR A 123 15.50 -1.11 -0.98
CA TYR A 123 15.53 -0.70 0.43
C TYR A 123 16.97 -0.68 0.97
N GLU A 124 17.77 -1.71 0.68
CA GLU A 124 19.18 -1.78 1.10
C GLU A 124 20.03 -0.66 0.49
N GLN A 125 19.81 -0.33 -0.78
CA GLN A 125 20.46 0.82 -1.43
C GLN A 125 20.09 2.15 -0.78
N ALA A 126 18.88 2.28 -0.23
CA ALA A 126 18.43 3.42 0.55
C ALA A 126 18.91 3.39 2.02
N GLY A 127 19.75 2.43 2.41
CA GLY A 127 20.29 2.30 3.77
C GLY A 127 19.33 1.65 4.77
N ILE A 128 18.24 1.03 4.30
CA ILE A 128 17.29 0.31 5.14
C ILE A 128 17.67 -1.17 5.18
N SER A 129 17.80 -1.71 6.39
CA SER A 129 18.01 -3.16 6.58
C SER A 129 16.79 -3.96 6.12
N ARG A 130 17.02 -5.08 5.43
CA ARG A 130 15.95 -6.00 5.01
C ARG A 130 15.06 -6.50 6.17
N GLU A 131 15.59 -6.55 7.38
CA GLU A 131 14.86 -6.92 8.62
C GLU A 131 13.70 -5.96 8.95
N ARG A 132 13.73 -4.73 8.42
CA ARG A 132 12.69 -3.71 8.59
C ARG A 132 11.58 -3.83 7.52
N VAL A 133 11.67 -4.80 6.60
CA VAL A 133 10.76 -4.95 5.46
C VAL A 133 10.18 -6.36 5.45
N LEU A 134 8.86 -6.44 5.28
CA LEU A 134 8.18 -7.70 4.95
C LEU A 134 7.76 -7.66 3.47
N ILE A 135 8.21 -8.62 2.68
CA ILE A 135 7.73 -8.77 1.30
C ILE A 135 6.37 -9.45 1.35
N LYS A 136 5.36 -8.73 0.89
CA LYS A 136 3.98 -9.18 0.97
C LYS A 136 3.56 -9.87 -0.33
N ILE A 137 3.05 -11.10 -0.22
CA ILE A 137 2.81 -12.01 -1.35
C ILE A 137 1.43 -12.66 -1.17
N ALA A 138 0.65 -12.79 -2.25
CA ALA A 138 -0.62 -13.50 -2.22
C ALA A 138 -0.42 -14.99 -1.87
N SER A 139 -1.27 -15.54 -1.01
CA SER A 139 -1.15 -16.92 -0.50
C SER A 139 -1.63 -18.00 -1.48
N THR A 140 -1.21 -17.90 -2.74
CA THR A 140 -1.30 -18.99 -3.73
C THR A 140 -0.26 -20.07 -3.41
N TRP A 141 -0.36 -21.24 -4.05
CA TRP A 141 0.69 -22.26 -3.88
C TRP A 141 2.06 -21.74 -4.34
N GLU A 142 2.10 -21.11 -5.51
CA GLU A 142 3.30 -20.50 -6.10
C GLU A 142 3.88 -19.40 -5.21
N GLY A 143 3.02 -18.54 -4.66
CA GLY A 143 3.42 -17.48 -3.73
C GLY A 143 4.01 -18.02 -2.44
N ILE A 144 3.44 -19.11 -1.89
CA ILE A 144 3.98 -19.77 -0.69
C ILE A 144 5.31 -20.46 -0.99
N LYS A 145 5.46 -21.10 -2.16
CA LYS A 145 6.74 -21.67 -2.59
C LYS A 145 7.81 -20.58 -2.81
N ALA A 146 7.41 -19.41 -3.33
CA ALA A 146 8.31 -18.27 -3.46
C ALA A 146 8.77 -17.78 -2.08
N ALA A 147 7.84 -17.61 -1.14
CA ALA A 147 8.15 -17.22 0.23
C ALA A 147 9.07 -18.23 0.93
N GLU A 148 8.90 -19.54 0.71
CA GLU A 148 9.78 -20.57 1.26
C GLU A 148 11.25 -20.38 0.85
N VAL A 149 11.49 -19.96 -0.39
CA VAL A 149 12.85 -19.65 -0.88
C VAL A 149 13.36 -18.36 -0.25
N LEU A 150 12.54 -17.33 -0.23
CA LEU A 150 12.89 -16.00 0.30
C LEU A 150 13.23 -16.04 1.80
N GLU A 151 12.47 -16.77 2.61
CA GLU A 151 12.73 -16.92 4.05
C GLU A 151 14.05 -17.64 4.32
N LYS A 152 14.43 -18.64 3.50
CA LYS A 152 15.75 -19.30 3.57
C LYS A 152 16.90 -18.35 3.22
N GLU A 153 16.62 -17.26 2.51
CA GLU A 153 17.56 -16.19 2.16
C GLU A 153 17.54 -15.03 3.16
N GLY A 154 16.75 -15.13 4.24
CA GLY A 154 16.57 -14.06 5.22
C GLY A 154 15.77 -12.87 4.68
N ILE A 155 14.90 -13.10 3.68
CA ILE A 155 13.93 -12.12 3.20
C ILE A 155 12.57 -12.50 3.80
N HIS A 156 12.18 -11.76 4.83
CA HIS A 156 10.96 -12.02 5.57
C HIS A 156 9.71 -11.68 4.78
N CYS A 157 8.72 -12.58 4.82
CA CYS A 157 7.52 -12.51 4.01
C CYS A 157 6.25 -12.32 4.86
N ASN A 158 5.30 -11.56 4.29
CA ASN A 158 3.93 -11.42 4.78
C ASN A 158 2.97 -12.08 3.77
N LEU A 159 2.41 -13.23 4.10
CA LEU A 159 1.53 -13.97 3.20
C LEU A 159 0.09 -13.48 3.38
N THR A 160 -0.41 -12.75 2.38
CA THR A 160 -1.69 -12.04 2.39
C THR A 160 -2.74 -12.76 1.53
N LEU A 161 -3.97 -12.24 1.48
CA LEU A 161 -5.10 -12.89 0.81
C LEU A 161 -5.26 -14.34 1.30
N LEU A 162 -5.09 -14.51 2.61
CA LEU A 162 -5.22 -15.78 3.28
C LEU A 162 -6.65 -15.90 3.80
N PHE A 163 -7.35 -16.93 3.34
CA PHE A 163 -8.77 -17.15 3.62
C PHE A 163 -9.02 -18.54 4.22
N GLY A 164 -8.30 -19.55 3.72
CA GLY A 164 -8.48 -20.95 4.10
C GLY A 164 -7.39 -21.49 5.01
N PHE A 165 -7.73 -22.55 5.74
CA PHE A 165 -6.85 -23.19 6.70
C PHE A 165 -5.64 -23.87 6.03
N HIS A 166 -5.83 -24.45 4.85
CA HIS A 166 -4.75 -25.04 4.04
C HIS A 166 -3.66 -24.03 3.68
N GLN A 167 -4.03 -22.78 3.39
CA GLN A 167 -3.06 -21.71 3.15
C GLN A 167 -2.21 -21.44 4.40
N ALA A 168 -2.85 -21.35 5.57
CA ALA A 168 -2.12 -21.13 6.83
C ALA A 168 -1.16 -22.27 7.15
N ILE A 169 -1.58 -23.53 7.01
CA ILE A 169 -0.69 -24.67 7.27
C ILE A 169 0.50 -24.66 6.31
N ALA A 170 0.27 -24.45 5.01
CA ALA A 170 1.34 -24.37 4.02
C ALA A 170 2.35 -23.25 4.33
N CYS A 171 1.87 -22.07 4.74
CA CYS A 171 2.74 -20.95 5.13
C CYS A 171 3.62 -21.31 6.33
N ALA A 172 3.02 -21.94 7.35
CA ALA A 172 3.74 -22.33 8.56
C ALA A 172 4.83 -23.37 8.29
N GLU A 173 4.53 -24.35 7.43
CA GLU A 173 5.48 -25.39 7.03
C GLU A 173 6.56 -24.87 6.08
N ALA A 174 6.27 -23.83 5.30
CA ALA A 174 7.25 -23.09 4.50
C ALA A 174 8.17 -22.18 5.33
N GLY A 175 7.93 -22.03 6.64
CA GLY A 175 8.74 -21.19 7.51
C GLY A 175 8.51 -19.68 7.31
N VAL A 176 7.33 -19.31 6.81
CA VAL A 176 6.93 -17.90 6.61
C VAL A 176 6.97 -17.15 7.94
N THR A 177 7.44 -15.90 7.90
CA THR A 177 7.53 -15.01 9.07
C THR A 177 6.15 -14.61 9.56
N LEU A 178 5.28 -14.14 8.67
CA LEU A 178 3.97 -13.60 9.03
C LEU A 178 2.89 -13.96 8.00
N ILE A 179 1.67 -14.23 8.48
CA ILE A 179 0.47 -14.35 7.64
C ILE A 179 -0.57 -13.28 7.97
N SER A 180 -1.31 -12.82 6.96
CA SER A 180 -2.39 -11.83 7.08
C SER A 180 -3.75 -12.41 6.65
N PRO A 181 -4.45 -13.19 7.51
CA PRO A 181 -5.80 -13.65 7.23
C PRO A 181 -6.83 -12.51 7.20
N PHE A 182 -7.68 -12.48 6.17
CA PHE A 182 -8.61 -11.37 5.91
C PHE A 182 -10.00 -11.64 6.50
N VAL A 183 -10.22 -11.21 7.74
CA VAL A 183 -11.42 -11.47 8.54
C VAL A 183 -12.69 -10.94 7.87
N GLY A 184 -12.75 -9.64 7.63
CA GLY A 184 -13.98 -9.00 7.14
C GLY A 184 -14.36 -9.41 5.72
N ARG A 185 -13.42 -9.87 4.89
CA ARG A 185 -13.73 -10.39 3.55
C ARG A 185 -14.37 -11.79 3.60
N ILE A 186 -14.02 -12.59 4.60
CA ILE A 186 -14.70 -13.86 4.88
C ILE A 186 -16.14 -13.56 5.32
N LEU A 187 -16.32 -12.62 6.26
CA LEU A 187 -17.64 -12.16 6.68
C LEU A 187 -18.49 -11.72 5.47
N ASP A 188 -17.97 -10.85 4.62
CA ASP A 188 -18.70 -10.34 3.44
C ASP A 188 -19.21 -11.47 2.54
N TRP A 189 -18.40 -12.51 2.30
CA TRP A 189 -18.78 -13.65 1.47
C TRP A 189 -19.94 -14.41 2.10
N TYR A 190 -19.84 -14.78 3.38
CA TYR A 190 -20.87 -15.55 4.07
C TYR A 190 -22.17 -14.75 4.23
N LYS A 191 -22.10 -13.44 4.47
CA LYS A 191 -23.29 -12.58 4.49
C LYS A 191 -24.01 -12.59 3.15
N LYS A 192 -23.27 -12.48 2.05
CA LYS A 192 -23.81 -12.51 0.69
C LYS A 192 -24.45 -13.86 0.37
N GLU A 193 -23.77 -14.97 0.65
CA GLU A 193 -24.24 -16.29 0.24
C GLU A 193 -25.34 -16.85 1.14
N THR A 194 -25.36 -16.52 2.42
CA THR A 194 -26.34 -17.07 3.38
C THR A 194 -27.49 -16.11 3.70
N GLY A 195 -27.31 -14.81 3.44
CA GLY A 195 -28.26 -13.76 3.86
C GLY A 195 -28.33 -13.54 5.37
N LYS A 196 -27.42 -14.13 6.16
CA LYS A 196 -27.39 -14.02 7.62
C LYS A 196 -26.47 -12.87 8.06
N ASP A 197 -26.84 -12.26 9.18
CA ASP A 197 -25.92 -11.40 9.93
C ASP A 197 -25.16 -12.23 10.95
N TYR A 198 -23.85 -12.01 11.03
CA TYR A 198 -22.95 -12.65 11.98
C TYR A 198 -22.39 -11.59 12.91
N VAL A 199 -22.27 -11.91 14.20
CA VAL A 199 -21.78 -10.99 15.23
C VAL A 199 -20.86 -11.70 16.21
N GLY A 200 -19.82 -11.00 16.67
CA GLY A 200 -18.88 -11.51 17.67
C GLY A 200 -18.28 -12.85 17.25
N ALA A 201 -18.30 -13.83 18.16
CA ALA A 201 -17.71 -15.15 17.95
C ALA A 201 -18.41 -16.01 16.86
N GLU A 202 -19.59 -15.62 16.38
CA GLU A 202 -20.25 -16.28 15.26
C GLU A 202 -19.71 -15.84 13.90
N ASP A 203 -18.90 -14.78 13.86
CA ASP A 203 -18.28 -14.29 12.62
C ASP A 203 -17.35 -15.35 12.01
N PRO A 204 -17.56 -15.77 10.75
CA PRO A 204 -16.78 -16.84 10.13
C PRO A 204 -15.31 -16.44 9.90
N GLY A 205 -15.02 -15.15 9.73
CA GLY A 205 -13.66 -14.64 9.66
C GLY A 205 -12.95 -14.71 11.01
N VAL A 206 -13.63 -14.36 12.10
CA VAL A 206 -13.11 -14.49 13.47
C VAL A 206 -12.84 -15.97 13.79
N GLN A 207 -13.76 -16.87 13.43
CA GLN A 207 -13.59 -18.31 13.61
C GLN A 207 -12.38 -18.85 12.84
N SER A 208 -12.21 -18.42 11.58
CA SER A 208 -11.06 -18.81 10.75
C SER A 208 -9.73 -18.41 11.41
N VAL A 209 -9.59 -17.15 11.83
CA VAL A 209 -8.35 -16.68 12.49
C VAL A 209 -8.12 -17.36 13.83
N THR A 210 -9.18 -17.56 14.62
CA THR A 210 -9.10 -18.27 15.90
C THR A 210 -8.59 -19.71 15.71
N GLN A 211 -9.10 -20.42 14.69
CA GLN A 211 -8.65 -21.76 14.35
C GLN A 211 -7.17 -21.78 13.94
N ILE A 212 -6.76 -20.85 13.07
CA ILE A 212 -5.37 -20.71 12.61
C ILE A 212 -4.43 -20.44 13.78
N TYR A 213 -4.74 -19.44 14.61
CA TYR A 213 -3.95 -19.08 15.78
C TYR A 213 -3.78 -20.29 16.71
N ASN A 214 -4.88 -20.97 17.05
CA ASN A 214 -4.84 -22.12 17.94
C ASN A 214 -3.98 -23.26 17.38
N TYR A 215 -4.10 -23.55 16.07
CA TYR A 215 -3.26 -24.55 15.41
C TYR A 215 -1.77 -24.18 15.48
N TYR A 216 -1.46 -22.92 15.20
CA TYR A 216 -0.07 -22.43 15.23
C TYR A 216 0.55 -22.58 16.60
N LYS A 217 -0.14 -22.13 17.66
CA LYS A 217 0.36 -22.22 19.04
C LYS A 217 0.43 -23.67 19.52
N LYS A 218 -0.57 -24.50 19.18
CA LYS A 218 -0.58 -25.94 19.51
C LYS A 218 0.65 -26.68 19.02
N PHE A 219 1.07 -26.42 17.79
CA PHE A 219 2.20 -27.11 17.15
C PHE A 219 3.52 -26.34 17.21
N GLY A 220 3.55 -25.19 17.90
CA GLY A 220 4.77 -24.40 18.12
C GLY A 220 5.32 -23.72 16.88
N TYR A 221 4.48 -23.49 15.86
CA TYR A 221 4.86 -22.73 14.66
C TYR A 221 5.24 -21.29 15.04
N LYS A 222 6.28 -20.77 14.38
CA LYS A 222 6.83 -19.43 14.64
C LYS A 222 6.22 -18.32 13.79
N THR A 223 5.53 -18.69 12.72
CA THR A 223 4.79 -17.77 11.87
C THR A 223 3.83 -16.95 12.72
N GLU A 224 3.92 -15.63 12.60
CA GLU A 224 3.05 -14.68 13.29
C GLU A 224 1.68 -14.63 12.62
N VAL A 225 0.61 -14.62 13.42
CA VAL A 225 -0.76 -14.45 12.92
C VAL A 225 -1.18 -12.98 13.05
N MET A 226 -1.34 -12.30 11.91
CA MET A 226 -1.83 -10.92 11.86
C MET A 226 -3.24 -10.84 11.27
N GLY A 227 -4.26 -10.81 12.12
CA GLY A 227 -5.63 -10.59 11.63
C GLY A 227 -5.75 -9.26 10.88
N ALA A 228 -6.44 -9.25 9.74
CA ALA A 228 -6.50 -8.12 8.83
C ALA A 228 -7.89 -7.91 8.20
N SER A 229 -8.08 -6.74 7.55
CA SER A 229 -9.27 -6.40 6.75
C SER A 229 -10.59 -6.43 7.53
N PHE A 230 -10.60 -5.88 8.75
CA PHE A 230 -11.80 -5.77 9.60
C PHE A 230 -12.90 -4.87 9.02
N ARG A 231 -14.15 -5.17 9.33
CA ARG A 231 -15.35 -4.34 9.09
C ARG A 231 -15.74 -3.55 10.33
N ASN A 232 -15.50 -4.06 11.53
CA ASN A 232 -15.95 -3.45 12.77
C ASN A 232 -15.05 -3.79 13.97
N ILE A 233 -15.13 -3.00 15.05
CA ILE A 233 -14.32 -3.23 16.26
C ILE A 233 -14.68 -4.53 16.99
N GLY A 234 -15.88 -5.09 16.77
CA GLY A 234 -16.29 -6.35 17.38
C GLY A 234 -15.44 -7.54 16.93
N GLU A 235 -15.11 -7.62 15.64
CA GLU A 235 -14.18 -8.64 15.12
C GLU A 235 -12.79 -8.51 15.77
N ILE A 236 -12.31 -7.28 15.95
CA ILE A 236 -11.01 -7.00 16.57
C ILE A 236 -11.02 -7.43 18.03
N CYS A 237 -12.07 -7.10 18.77
CA CYS A 237 -12.22 -7.47 20.18
C CYS A 237 -12.29 -8.99 20.37
N GLU A 238 -12.91 -9.72 19.44
CA GLU A 238 -12.95 -11.19 19.51
C GLU A 238 -11.60 -11.86 19.19
N LEU A 239 -10.69 -11.15 18.54
CA LEU A 239 -9.32 -11.61 18.27
C LEU A 239 -8.28 -11.00 19.23
N ALA A 240 -8.74 -10.38 20.32
CA ALA A 240 -7.88 -9.87 21.38
C ALA A 240 -6.94 -10.98 21.91
N GLY A 241 -5.63 -10.80 21.72
CA GLY A 241 -4.60 -11.77 22.10
C GLY A 241 -3.90 -12.44 20.91
N CYS A 242 -4.34 -12.15 19.68
CA CYS A 242 -3.61 -12.49 18.45
C CYS A 242 -2.20 -11.87 18.48
N ASP A 243 -1.25 -12.44 17.74
CA ASP A 243 0.13 -11.92 17.72
C ASP A 243 0.14 -10.46 17.27
N LEU A 244 -0.51 -10.19 16.13
CA LEU A 244 -0.70 -8.85 15.58
C LEU A 244 -2.14 -8.67 15.09
N LEU A 245 -2.59 -7.42 15.01
CA LEU A 245 -3.80 -7.04 14.27
C LEU A 245 -3.50 -5.77 13.46
N THR A 246 -3.73 -5.82 12.15
CA THR A 246 -3.60 -4.64 11.28
C THR A 246 -4.97 -3.99 11.08
N ILE A 247 -5.08 -2.75 11.56
CA ILE A 247 -6.35 -2.07 11.80
C ILE A 247 -6.37 -0.76 11.04
N SER A 248 -7.46 -0.48 10.33
CA SER A 248 -7.62 0.79 9.59
C SER A 248 -7.71 1.98 10.55
N PRO A 249 -7.27 3.19 10.14
CA PRO A 249 -7.33 4.40 10.97
C PRO A 249 -8.72 4.64 11.59
N LYS A 250 -9.78 4.47 10.81
CA LYS A 250 -11.16 4.62 11.29
C LYS A 250 -11.50 3.68 12.46
N LEU A 251 -11.05 2.42 12.41
CA LEU A 251 -11.31 1.47 13.48
C LEU A 251 -10.39 1.70 14.69
N LEU A 252 -9.16 2.20 14.46
CA LEU A 252 -8.28 2.67 15.54
C LEU A 252 -8.91 3.82 16.33
N GLU A 253 -9.49 4.82 15.64
CA GLU A 253 -10.23 5.92 16.28
C GLU A 253 -11.40 5.41 17.13
N GLN A 254 -12.15 4.44 16.61
CA GLN A 254 -13.26 3.84 17.36
C GLN A 254 -12.79 3.11 18.61
N LEU A 255 -11.71 2.32 18.52
CA LEU A 255 -11.13 1.63 19.67
C LEU A 255 -10.57 2.62 20.71
N GLN A 256 -9.94 3.70 20.26
CA GLN A 256 -9.41 4.76 21.11
C GLN A 256 -10.53 5.56 21.79
N GLY A 257 -11.67 5.75 21.12
CA GLY A 257 -12.83 6.47 21.65
C GLY A 257 -13.76 5.64 22.53
N THR A 258 -13.51 4.33 22.70
CA THR A 258 -14.40 3.41 23.42
C THR A 258 -13.77 2.96 24.74
N GLU A 259 -14.41 3.30 25.86
CA GLU A 259 -14.09 2.77 27.19
C GLU A 259 -15.00 1.57 27.51
N ALA A 260 -14.42 0.37 27.53
CA ALA A 260 -15.09 -0.88 27.88
C ALA A 260 -14.05 -1.92 28.34
N ASP A 261 -14.49 -3.03 28.94
CA ASP A 261 -13.59 -4.13 29.32
C ASP A 261 -13.25 -5.00 28.09
N LEU A 262 -11.96 -5.29 27.89
CA LEU A 262 -11.47 -6.11 26.77
C LEU A 262 -10.83 -7.41 27.29
N PRO A 263 -11.58 -8.51 27.40
CA PRO A 263 -11.00 -9.79 27.78
C PRO A 263 -10.10 -10.34 26.67
N ARG A 264 -8.94 -10.89 27.04
CA ARG A 264 -8.09 -11.66 26.12
C ARG A 264 -8.83 -12.94 25.70
N LYS A 265 -9.07 -13.11 24.40
CA LYS A 265 -9.78 -14.26 23.79
C LYS A 265 -8.84 -15.31 23.22
N LEU A 266 -7.70 -14.87 22.67
CA LEU A 266 -6.67 -15.75 22.12
C LEU A 266 -5.50 -15.83 23.10
N ASP A 267 -5.26 -17.03 23.63
CA ASP A 267 -4.24 -17.29 24.63
C ASP A 267 -3.37 -18.49 24.22
N PRO A 268 -2.02 -18.33 24.17
CA PRO A 268 -1.13 -19.39 23.71
C PRO A 268 -1.09 -20.60 24.67
N ASP A 269 -1.22 -20.40 25.98
CA ASP A 269 -1.20 -21.48 26.96
C ASP A 269 -2.49 -22.31 26.84
N GLN A 270 -3.62 -21.64 26.64
CA GLN A 270 -4.88 -22.33 26.36
C GLN A 270 -4.80 -23.11 25.03
N ALA A 271 -4.31 -22.48 23.97
CA ALA A 271 -4.18 -23.10 22.65
C ALA A 271 -3.32 -24.38 22.68
N ALA A 272 -2.24 -24.39 23.48
CA ALA A 272 -1.38 -25.57 23.64
C ALA A 272 -2.11 -26.79 24.22
N THR A 273 -3.17 -26.58 25.01
CA THR A 273 -3.96 -27.66 25.62
C THR A 273 -5.04 -28.25 24.72
N LEU A 274 -5.37 -27.59 23.61
CA LEU A 274 -6.46 -28.03 22.72
C LEU A 274 -6.17 -29.38 22.06
N ASP A 275 -7.19 -30.20 21.89
CA ASP A 275 -7.10 -31.46 21.15
C ASP A 275 -7.27 -31.19 19.64
N ILE A 276 -6.16 -30.86 18.97
CA ILE A 276 -6.11 -30.55 17.55
C ILE A 276 -5.22 -31.58 16.87
N VAL A 277 -5.71 -32.16 15.77
CA VAL A 277 -4.96 -33.11 14.94
C VAL A 277 -4.14 -32.33 13.91
N LYS A 278 -2.86 -32.70 13.77
CA LYS A 278 -1.98 -32.14 12.74
C LYS A 278 -2.41 -32.63 11.37
N ILE A 279 -2.46 -31.75 10.38
CA ILE A 279 -2.74 -32.09 8.99
C ILE A 279 -1.41 -32.11 8.24
N ASP A 280 -1.13 -33.23 7.55
CA ASP A 280 -0.01 -33.31 6.61
C ASP A 280 -0.44 -32.67 5.28
N LEU A 281 0.30 -31.63 4.84
CA LEU A 281 -0.11 -30.81 3.71
C LEU A 281 0.94 -30.83 2.58
N ASP A 282 0.72 -31.70 1.61
CA ASP A 282 1.42 -31.65 0.32
C ASP A 282 0.64 -30.79 -0.71
N GLN A 283 1.22 -30.62 -1.91
CA GLN A 283 0.59 -29.85 -2.98
C GLN A 283 -0.79 -30.39 -3.36
N ALA A 284 -0.93 -31.70 -3.51
CA ALA A 284 -2.18 -32.33 -3.89
C ALA A 284 -3.28 -32.10 -2.84
N THR A 285 -2.91 -32.15 -1.57
CA THR A 285 -3.81 -31.88 -0.44
C THR A 285 -4.18 -30.40 -0.39
N PHE A 286 -3.22 -29.49 -0.58
CA PHE A 286 -3.49 -28.05 -0.67
C PHE A 286 -4.48 -27.73 -1.79
N GLU A 287 -4.24 -28.23 -3.00
CA GLU A 287 -5.09 -27.98 -4.17
C GLU A 287 -6.49 -28.54 -3.96
N LYS A 288 -6.60 -29.75 -3.40
CA LYS A 288 -7.88 -30.36 -3.07
C LYS A 288 -8.66 -29.54 -2.04
N MET A 289 -8.04 -29.18 -0.91
CA MET A 289 -8.68 -28.37 0.13
C MET A 289 -9.11 -27.00 -0.42
N HIS A 290 -8.28 -26.39 -1.27
CA HIS A 290 -8.62 -25.11 -1.88
C HIS A 290 -9.80 -25.20 -2.84
N ALA A 291 -9.88 -26.27 -3.64
CA ALA A 291 -10.99 -26.49 -4.56
C ALA A 291 -12.31 -26.82 -3.83
N GLU A 292 -12.25 -27.43 -2.65
CA GLU A 292 -13.41 -27.74 -1.81
C GLU A 292 -13.92 -26.51 -1.01
N ASP A 293 -13.07 -25.50 -0.80
CA ASP A 293 -13.42 -24.24 -0.12
C ASP A 293 -13.75 -23.13 -1.14
N ALA A 294 -15.04 -23.06 -1.51
CA ALA A 294 -15.56 -22.05 -2.43
C ALA A 294 -15.26 -20.62 -1.97
N MET A 295 -15.36 -20.34 -0.67
CA MET A 295 -15.11 -19.01 -0.12
C MET A 295 -13.64 -18.62 -0.29
N ALA A 296 -12.72 -19.50 0.10
CA ALA A 296 -11.30 -19.20 0.02
C ALA A 296 -10.82 -19.06 -1.44
N SER A 297 -11.29 -19.93 -2.33
CA SER A 297 -10.92 -19.90 -3.77
C SER A 297 -11.45 -18.67 -4.49
N GLU A 298 -12.73 -18.32 -4.29
CA GLU A 298 -13.32 -17.11 -4.87
C GLU A 298 -12.65 -15.86 -4.31
N LYS A 299 -12.47 -15.75 -2.98
CA LYS A 299 -11.89 -14.55 -2.37
C LYS A 299 -10.41 -14.34 -2.68
N LEU A 300 -9.63 -15.42 -2.84
CA LEU A 300 -8.26 -15.32 -3.33
C LEU A 300 -8.22 -14.76 -4.76
N THR A 301 -9.04 -15.33 -5.64
CA THR A 301 -9.14 -14.91 -7.04
C THR A 301 -9.60 -13.45 -7.16
N GLU A 302 -10.68 -13.08 -6.47
CA GLU A 302 -11.20 -11.71 -6.41
C GLU A 302 -10.15 -10.74 -5.85
N GLY A 303 -9.41 -11.15 -4.82
CA GLY A 303 -8.37 -10.36 -4.19
C GLY A 303 -7.24 -10.03 -5.15
N ILE A 304 -6.69 -11.04 -5.83
CA ILE A 304 -5.62 -10.87 -6.83
C ILE A 304 -6.12 -9.98 -7.97
N GLN A 305 -7.31 -10.23 -8.51
CA GLN A 305 -7.89 -9.39 -9.57
C GLN A 305 -8.11 -7.95 -9.13
N GLY A 306 -8.56 -7.73 -7.89
CA GLY A 306 -8.75 -6.40 -7.32
C GLY A 306 -7.43 -5.64 -7.19
N PHE A 307 -6.36 -6.31 -6.73
CA PHE A 307 -5.04 -5.71 -6.67
C PHE A 307 -4.47 -5.44 -8.06
N THR A 308 -4.60 -6.35 -9.02
CA THR A 308 -4.22 -6.10 -10.42
C THR A 308 -4.91 -4.87 -11.00
N LYS A 309 -6.22 -4.71 -10.79
CA LYS A 309 -6.95 -3.51 -11.24
C LYS A 309 -6.45 -2.23 -10.57
N ALA A 310 -6.12 -2.28 -9.28
CA ALA A 310 -5.56 -1.13 -8.56
C ALA A 310 -4.17 -0.74 -9.09
N LEU A 311 -3.37 -1.72 -9.53
CA LEU A 311 -2.08 -1.52 -10.17
C LEU A 311 -2.23 -0.87 -11.55
N GLU A 312 -3.11 -1.39 -12.39
CA GLU A 312 -3.41 -0.82 -13.73
C GLU A 312 -3.89 0.64 -13.62
N LEU A 313 -4.74 0.94 -12.64
CA LEU A 313 -5.18 2.31 -12.37
C LEU A 313 -4.01 3.21 -11.94
N LEU A 314 -3.12 2.72 -11.07
CA LEU A 314 -1.96 3.48 -10.65
C LEU A 314 -1.00 3.77 -11.81
N GLU A 315 -0.76 2.80 -12.67
CA GLU A 315 0.04 2.99 -13.90
C GLU A 315 -0.56 4.11 -14.77
N GLN A 316 -1.89 4.13 -14.97
CA GLN A 316 -2.57 5.19 -15.72
C GLN A 316 -2.43 6.56 -15.06
N LEU A 317 -2.61 6.63 -13.73
CA LEU A 317 -2.45 7.86 -12.96
C LEU A 317 -1.01 8.40 -13.05
N LEU A 318 -0.01 7.52 -13.00
CA LEU A 318 1.40 7.87 -13.13
C LEU A 318 1.74 8.40 -14.53
N ILE A 319 1.21 7.78 -15.59
CA ILE A 319 1.35 8.27 -16.97
C ILE A 319 0.74 9.67 -17.11
N GLN A 320 -0.48 9.85 -16.60
CA GLN A 320 -1.17 11.14 -16.65
C GLN A 320 -0.38 12.22 -15.89
N ARG A 321 0.12 11.90 -14.69
CA ARG A 321 0.90 12.83 -13.88
C ARG A 321 2.23 13.19 -14.54
N LEU A 322 2.94 12.21 -15.11
CA LEU A 322 4.17 12.45 -15.86
C LEU A 322 3.94 13.39 -17.05
N THR A 323 2.87 13.17 -17.81
CA THR A 323 2.51 14.02 -18.95
C THR A 323 2.25 15.47 -18.51
N GLN A 324 1.60 15.66 -17.35
CA GLN A 324 1.39 16.99 -16.77
C GLN A 324 2.71 17.65 -16.37
N LEU A 325 3.61 16.92 -15.70
CA LEU A 325 4.92 17.44 -15.28
C LEU A 325 5.77 17.86 -16.49
N GLU A 326 5.77 17.07 -17.56
CA GLU A 326 6.53 17.36 -18.78
C GLU A 326 5.91 18.50 -19.60
N GLY A 327 4.57 18.58 -19.64
CA GLY A 327 3.85 19.69 -20.27
C GLY A 327 4.06 21.01 -19.54
N GLN A 328 3.97 21.03 -18.21
CA GLN A 328 4.28 22.20 -17.38
C GLN A 328 5.73 22.63 -17.56
N SER A 329 6.68 21.70 -17.50
CA SER A 329 8.09 22.01 -17.70
C SER A 329 8.36 22.62 -19.08
N THR A 330 7.68 22.13 -20.13
CA THR A 330 7.82 22.69 -21.49
C THR A 330 7.26 24.10 -21.58
N LEU A 331 6.11 24.37 -20.95
CA LEU A 331 5.50 25.71 -20.87
C LEU A 331 6.37 26.67 -20.07
N GLU A 332 6.91 26.23 -18.92
CA GLU A 332 7.83 27.02 -18.10
C GLU A 332 9.10 27.37 -18.87
N HIS A 333 9.72 26.42 -19.57
CA HIS A 333 10.90 26.70 -20.40
C HIS A 333 10.57 27.66 -21.55
N ALA A 334 9.42 27.49 -22.21
CA ALA A 334 9.00 28.41 -23.27
C ALA A 334 8.72 29.82 -22.73
N ALA A 335 8.10 29.91 -21.55
CA ALA A 335 7.87 31.16 -20.84
C ALA A 335 9.20 31.83 -20.45
N GLU A 336 10.16 31.09 -19.89
CA GLU A 336 11.50 31.60 -19.57
C GLU A 336 12.27 32.07 -20.82
N ASP A 337 12.23 31.29 -21.91
CA ASP A 337 12.89 31.65 -23.17
C ASP A 337 12.29 32.92 -23.78
N ILE A 338 10.95 33.03 -23.79
CA ILE A 338 10.26 34.25 -24.21
C ILE A 338 10.61 35.41 -23.29
N PHE A 339 10.61 35.18 -21.98
CA PHE A 339 10.89 36.21 -20.98
C PHE A 339 12.29 36.80 -21.19
N ARG A 340 13.31 35.95 -21.33
CA ARG A 340 14.70 36.36 -21.58
C ARG A 340 14.90 37.11 -22.91
N VAL A 341 14.06 36.87 -23.90
CA VAL A 341 14.14 37.60 -25.17
C VAL A 341 13.67 39.04 -25.01
N TYR A 342 12.66 39.27 -24.17
CA TYR A 342 12.02 40.57 -24.02
C TYR A 342 12.56 41.40 -22.85
N ASP A 343 13.08 40.79 -21.78
CA ASP A 343 13.77 41.50 -20.69
C ASP A 343 15.13 42.02 -21.19
N HIS A 344 15.14 43.23 -21.76
CA HIS A 344 16.30 43.78 -22.46
C HIS A 344 17.30 44.43 -21.50
N ASP A 345 16.82 45.01 -20.41
CA ASP A 345 17.66 45.65 -19.40
C ASP A 345 18.03 44.73 -18.22
N GLY A 346 17.40 43.56 -18.12
CA GLY A 346 17.69 42.53 -17.12
C GLY A 346 17.16 42.87 -15.74
N ASP A 347 16.16 43.75 -15.62
CA ASP A 347 15.56 44.16 -14.35
C ASP A 347 14.60 43.11 -13.76
N GLY A 348 14.32 42.04 -14.51
CA GLY A 348 13.43 40.95 -14.10
C GLY A 348 11.95 41.22 -14.37
N PHE A 349 11.63 42.21 -15.20
CA PHE A 349 10.30 42.52 -15.70
C PHE A 349 10.35 42.84 -17.19
N ILE A 350 9.23 42.70 -17.90
CA ILE A 350 9.09 43.21 -19.27
C ILE A 350 8.20 44.44 -19.24
N THR A 351 8.77 45.58 -19.58
CA THR A 351 8.06 46.85 -19.70
C THR A 351 7.40 47.00 -21.07
N ARG A 352 6.50 47.98 -21.22
CA ARG A 352 5.89 48.27 -22.53
C ARG A 352 6.91 48.67 -23.59
N GLU A 353 7.97 49.34 -23.17
CA GLU A 353 9.07 49.75 -24.04
C GLU A 353 9.87 48.56 -24.58
N GLU A 354 9.89 47.45 -23.82
CA GLU A 354 10.59 46.22 -24.15
C GLU A 354 9.72 45.24 -24.95
N TRP A 355 8.40 45.33 -24.82
CA TRP A 355 7.46 44.48 -25.52
C TRP A 355 7.36 44.80 -27.02
N ALA A 356 7.74 43.85 -27.88
CA ALA A 356 7.63 44.03 -29.33
C ALA A 356 6.26 43.62 -29.92
N GLY A 357 5.31 43.17 -29.10
CA GLY A 357 3.95 42.83 -29.51
C GLY A 357 2.99 44.03 -29.49
N THR A 358 1.69 43.79 -29.65
CA THR A 358 0.70 44.87 -29.54
C THR A 358 0.37 45.19 -28.08
N ASP A 359 -0.02 46.43 -27.81
CA ASP A 359 -0.49 46.86 -26.47
C ASP A 359 -1.63 45.98 -25.96
N ALA A 360 -2.54 45.56 -26.86
CA ALA A 360 -3.65 44.69 -26.50
C ALA A 360 -3.21 43.30 -25.98
N VAL A 361 -2.06 42.80 -26.44
CA VAL A 361 -1.51 41.52 -25.94
C VAL A 361 -0.74 41.76 -24.64
N PHE A 362 -0.04 42.90 -24.51
CA PHE A 362 0.60 43.28 -23.25
C PHE A 362 -0.43 43.37 -22.13
N ASP A 363 -1.53 44.09 -22.36
CA ASP A 363 -2.62 44.27 -21.39
C ASP A 363 -3.32 42.97 -21.01
N ALA A 364 -3.29 41.97 -21.89
CA ALA A 364 -3.87 40.65 -21.63
C ALA A 364 -2.95 39.75 -20.78
N ILE A 365 -1.65 40.02 -20.75
CA ILE A 365 -0.64 39.28 -19.99
C ILE A 365 -0.34 39.97 -18.66
N ASP A 366 -0.38 41.30 -18.60
CA ASP A 366 -0.30 42.13 -17.38
C ASP A 366 -1.60 41.98 -16.55
N ILE A 367 -1.70 40.86 -15.83
CA ILE A 367 -2.90 40.44 -15.08
C ILE A 367 -3.15 41.36 -13.89
N ASN A 368 -2.09 41.86 -13.26
CA ASN A 368 -2.19 42.73 -12.09
C ASN A 368 -2.36 44.22 -12.45
N HIS A 369 -2.19 44.56 -13.74
CA HIS A 369 -2.28 45.90 -14.31
C HIS A 369 -1.28 46.91 -13.71
N ASP A 370 -0.09 46.46 -13.35
CA ASP A 370 0.98 47.30 -12.79
C ASP A 370 1.86 47.95 -13.88
N GLY A 371 1.62 47.61 -15.15
CA GLY A 371 2.34 48.16 -16.30
C GLY A 371 3.66 47.45 -16.60
N LYS A 372 3.94 46.33 -15.94
CA LYS A 372 5.09 45.45 -16.17
C LYS A 372 4.61 43.99 -16.20
N ILE A 373 5.24 43.15 -17.01
CA ILE A 373 4.95 41.71 -17.04
C ILE A 373 6.01 40.98 -16.22
N SER A 374 5.57 40.27 -15.19
CA SER A 374 6.41 39.36 -14.41
C SER A 374 6.56 37.97 -15.07
N PRO A 375 7.56 37.16 -14.67
CA PRO A 375 7.70 35.78 -15.15
C PRO A 375 6.45 34.93 -14.91
N ASP A 376 5.77 35.12 -13.77
CA ASP A 376 4.55 34.40 -13.43
C ASP A 376 3.39 34.80 -14.36
N GLU A 377 3.27 36.08 -14.69
CA GLU A 377 2.25 36.59 -15.62
C GLU A 377 2.45 36.09 -17.04
N ILE A 378 3.69 35.99 -17.51
CA ILE A 378 4.00 35.43 -18.84
C ILE A 378 3.62 33.95 -18.92
N ALA A 379 3.91 33.17 -17.86
CA ALA A 379 3.59 31.75 -17.79
C ALA A 379 2.06 31.51 -17.79
N VAL A 380 1.31 32.35 -17.06
CA VAL A 380 -0.15 32.29 -17.01
C VAL A 380 -0.79 32.75 -18.33
N GLY A 381 -0.29 33.83 -18.92
CA GLY A 381 -0.79 34.40 -20.19
C GLY A 381 -0.60 33.46 -21.39
N LEU A 382 0.56 32.80 -21.50
CA LEU A 382 0.85 31.83 -22.56
C LEU A 382 -0.03 30.56 -22.45
N GLY A 383 -0.33 30.11 -21.23
CA GLY A 383 -1.22 28.97 -20.97
C GLY A 383 -2.69 29.23 -21.35
N ALA A 384 -3.11 30.50 -21.44
CA ALA A 384 -4.42 30.90 -21.96
C ALA A 384 -4.43 31.00 -23.50
N ALA A 385 -3.34 31.50 -24.10
CA ALA A 385 -3.18 31.62 -25.54
C ALA A 385 -3.12 30.25 -26.25
N PHE A 386 -2.42 29.26 -25.70
CA PHE A 386 -2.35 27.92 -26.29
C PHE A 386 -3.70 27.17 -26.27
N ARG A 387 -4.53 27.37 -25.24
CA ARG A 387 -5.88 26.76 -25.15
C ARG A 387 -6.88 27.30 -26.17
N LEU A 388 -6.61 28.46 -26.77
CA LEU A 388 -7.42 29.06 -27.84
C LEU A 388 -7.02 28.60 -29.25
N VAL A 389 -5.88 27.91 -29.39
CA VAL A 389 -5.37 27.44 -30.70
C VAL A 389 -5.79 25.98 -30.98
N GLU A 390 -6.29 25.25 -29.97
CA GLU A 390 -6.83 23.87 -30.10
C GLU A 390 -8.38 23.77 -30.09
N ALA A 391 -9.09 24.89 -30.02
CA ALA A 391 -10.56 24.99 -30.12
C ALA A 391 -10.97 25.56 -31.48
#